data_AF-A0A1J5QEU5-F1
#
_entry.id   AF-A0A1J5QEU5-F1
#
_cell.length_a   1.000
_cell.length_b   1.000
_cell.length_c   1.000
_cell.angle_alpha   90.00
_cell.angle_beta   90.00
_cell.angle_gamma   90.00
#
_symmetry.space_group_name_H-M   'P 1'
#
loop_
_entity.id
_entity.type
_entity.pdbx_description
1 polymer ?
#
loop_
_entity_poly.entity_id
_entity_poly.type
_entity_poly.pdbx_seq_one_letter_code
_entity_poly.pdbx_strand_id
1 'polypeptide(L)'
;MIHVPSTEPNPATASEIREIVGLLEDEVVVKILDIGATASEVLDAYTWFRSDERRERQAEHELHGRAARVLELLDEEYPDPDRLRGAG
;
A
#
# COMPACT_ATOMS: atom_id res chain seq x y z
N MET A 1 25.59 15.24 -21.25
CA MET A 1 25.16 15.29 -19.85
C MET A 1 24.14 14.17 -19.69
N ILE A 2 24.59 12.99 -19.24
CA ILE A 2 23.70 11.85 -19.03
C ILE A 2 23.07 12.08 -17.66
N HIS A 3 21.78 12.36 -17.62
CA HIS A 3 21.03 12.28 -16.37
C HIS A 3 20.97 10.79 -16.02
N VAL A 4 21.84 10.34 -15.12
CA VAL A 4 21.59 9.10 -14.39
C VAL A 4 20.37 9.42 -13.52
N PRO A 5 19.19 8.80 -13.73
CA PRO A 5 18.16 8.91 -12.71
C PRO A 5 18.75 8.20 -11.50
N SER A 6 19.09 8.96 -10.47
CA SER A 6 19.49 8.41 -9.19
C SER A 6 18.41 7.43 -8.78
N THR A 7 18.74 6.14 -8.80
CA THR A 7 17.94 5.03 -8.31
C THR A 7 17.88 5.07 -6.77
N GLU A 8 17.65 6.26 -6.21
CA GLU A 8 17.24 6.40 -4.83
C GLU A 8 15.72 6.40 -4.86
N PRO A 9 15.08 5.47 -4.14
CA PRO A 9 13.64 5.32 -4.20
C PRO A 9 13.05 6.51 -3.43
N ASN A 10 12.82 7.61 -4.15
CA ASN A 10 12.14 8.76 -3.58
C ASN A 10 10.74 8.34 -3.17
N PRO A 11 10.24 8.86 -2.03
CA PRO A 11 8.88 8.62 -1.61
C PRO A 11 7.92 9.04 -2.73
N ALA A 12 6.90 8.22 -2.98
CA ALA A 12 5.90 8.50 -3.98
C ALA A 12 5.23 9.83 -3.67
N THR A 13 4.91 10.60 -4.70
CA THR A 13 4.11 11.81 -4.52
C THR A 13 2.63 11.46 -4.36
N ALA A 14 1.85 12.39 -3.79
CA ALA A 14 0.40 12.22 -3.61
C ALA A 14 -0.30 11.84 -4.93
N SER A 15 0.14 12.45 -6.04
CA SER A 15 -0.39 12.16 -7.38
C SER A 15 -0.08 10.74 -7.81
N GLU A 16 1.17 10.28 -7.67
CA GLU A 16 1.56 8.91 -8.04
C GLU A 16 0.82 7.86 -7.20
N ILE A 17 0.68 8.12 -5.90
CA ILE A 17 -0.10 7.26 -5.00
C ILE A 17 -1.52 7.17 -5.55
N ARG A 18 -2.20 8.29 -5.83
CA ARG A 18 -3.55 8.30 -6.40
C ARG A 18 -3.66 7.62 -7.76
N GLU A 19 -2.63 7.66 -8.59
CA GLU A 19 -2.62 6.91 -9.85
C GLU A 19 -2.56 5.40 -9.62
N ILE A 20 -1.89 4.94 -8.56
CA ILE A 20 -1.75 3.53 -8.19
C ILE A 20 -2.98 3.00 -7.45
N VAL A 21 -3.36 3.66 -6.34
CA VAL A 21 -4.45 3.22 -5.46
C VAL A 21 -5.83 3.67 -5.97
N GLY A 22 -5.88 4.67 -6.85
CA GLY A 22 -7.11 5.24 -7.39
C GLY A 22 -7.77 6.26 -6.46
N LEU A 23 -9.09 6.16 -6.32
CA LEU A 23 -9.92 7.04 -5.49
C LEU A 23 -9.84 6.65 -4.00
N LEU A 24 -8.62 6.65 -3.46
CA LEU A 24 -8.40 6.51 -2.03
C LEU A 24 -8.63 7.87 -1.34
N GLU A 25 -9.05 7.86 -0.09
CA GLU A 25 -9.26 9.10 0.66
C GLU A 25 -7.94 9.85 0.88
N ASP A 26 -8.00 11.18 0.82
CA ASP A 26 -6.87 12.07 1.02
C ASP A 26 -6.13 11.78 2.33
N GLU A 27 -6.86 11.44 3.40
CA GLU A 27 -6.28 11.08 4.71
C GLU A 27 -5.37 9.85 4.61
N VAL A 28 -5.78 8.83 3.87
CA VAL A 28 -4.98 7.61 3.69
C VAL A 28 -3.78 7.91 2.80
N VAL A 29 -3.93 8.73 1.76
CA VAL A 29 -2.81 9.18 0.93
C VAL A 29 -1.78 9.95 1.76
N VAL A 30 -2.20 10.82 2.68
CA VAL A 30 -1.30 11.53 3.60
C VAL A 30 -0.58 10.57 4.54
N LYS A 31 -1.26 9.56 5.08
CA LYS A 31 -0.64 8.53 5.93
C LYS A 31 0.39 7.70 5.14
N ILE A 32 0.12 7.36 3.88
CA ILE A 32 1.08 6.66 2.99
C ILE A 32 2.32 7.54 2.70
N LEU A 33 2.10 8.84 2.49
CA LEU A 33 3.18 9.82 2.32
C LEU A 33 4.06 9.93 3.57
N ASP A 34 3.46 9.91 4.76
CA ASP A 34 4.17 9.99 6.05
C ASP A 34 5.07 8.76 6.29
N ILE A 35 4.62 7.58 5.86
CA ILE A 35 5.43 6.34 5.85
C ILE A 35 6.67 6.49 4.95
N GLY A 36 6.65 7.41 3.99
CA GLY A 36 7.71 7.60 3.01
C GLY A 36 7.83 6.44 2.04
N ALA A 37 6.71 5.75 1.77
CA ALA A 37 6.67 4.63 0.85
C ALA A 37 6.85 5.10 -0.60
N THR A 38 7.50 4.27 -1.39
CA THR A 38 7.79 4.54 -2.80
C THR A 38 6.67 4.02 -3.69
N ALA A 39 6.61 4.49 -4.94
CA ALA A 39 5.54 4.12 -5.86
C ALA A 39 5.47 2.59 -6.06
N SER A 40 6.62 1.93 -6.12
CA SER A 40 6.71 0.46 -6.18
C SER A 40 6.18 -0.21 -4.92
N GLU A 41 6.57 0.28 -3.72
CA GLU A 41 6.09 -0.28 -2.45
C GLU A 41 4.58 -0.10 -2.25
N VAL A 42 4.05 1.05 -2.68
CA VAL A 42 2.60 1.33 -2.66
C VAL A 42 1.86 0.44 -3.65
N LEU A 43 2.42 0.22 -4.84
CA LEU A 43 1.86 -0.69 -5.83
C LEU A 43 1.88 -2.14 -5.37
N ASP A 44 2.98 -2.60 -4.77
CA ASP A 44 3.08 -3.93 -4.16
C ASP A 44 2.02 -4.10 -3.07
N ALA A 45 1.98 -3.17 -2.11
CA ALA A 45 0.99 -3.19 -1.02
C ALA A 45 -0.44 -3.16 -1.56
N TYR A 46 -0.75 -2.35 -2.58
CA TYR A 46 -2.09 -2.25 -3.14
C TYR A 46 -2.47 -3.46 -4.01
N THR A 47 -1.52 -4.04 -4.73
CA THR A 47 -1.71 -5.28 -5.49
C THR A 47 -2.05 -6.41 -4.54
N TRP A 48 -1.28 -6.55 -3.46
CA TRP A 48 -1.63 -7.43 -2.35
C TRP A 48 -2.96 -7.03 -1.69
N PHE A 49 -3.29 -5.73 -1.63
CA PHE A 49 -4.56 -5.27 -1.08
C PHE A 49 -5.77 -5.85 -1.81
N ARG A 50 -5.69 -5.93 -3.13
CA ARG A 50 -6.76 -6.40 -3.98
C ARG A 50 -6.71 -7.89 -4.33
N SER A 51 -5.62 -8.58 -4.01
CA SER A 51 -5.50 -10.02 -4.26
C SER A 51 -6.47 -10.81 -3.38
N ASP A 52 -7.30 -11.65 -4.01
CA ASP A 52 -8.17 -12.63 -3.32
C ASP A 52 -7.39 -13.59 -2.41
N GLU A 53 -6.09 -13.78 -2.67
CA GLU A 53 -5.18 -14.60 -1.83
C GLU A 53 -5.01 -14.06 -0.41
N ARG A 54 -5.43 -12.82 -0.13
CA ARG A 54 -5.52 -12.27 1.23
C ARG A 54 -6.32 -13.15 2.20
N ARG A 55 -7.37 -13.81 1.71
CA ARG A 55 -8.23 -14.66 2.54
C ARG A 55 -7.52 -15.94 2.98
N GLU A 56 -6.57 -16.43 2.18
CA GLU A 56 -5.94 -17.74 2.38
C GLU A 56 -4.52 -17.62 2.98
N ARG A 57 -3.80 -16.51 2.77
CA ARG A 57 -2.36 -16.37 3.09
C ARG A 57 -2.03 -15.15 3.96
N GLN A 58 -2.82 -14.85 5.00
CA GLN A 58 -2.46 -13.81 6.00
C GLN A 58 -1.07 -14.03 6.64
N ALA A 59 -0.52 -15.25 6.59
CA ALA A 59 0.68 -15.63 7.34
C ALA A 59 2.00 -15.53 6.55
N GLU A 60 1.99 -15.31 5.24
CA GLU A 60 3.20 -15.37 4.39
C GLU A 60 3.45 -14.06 3.64
N HIS A 61 3.15 -12.92 4.25
CA HIS A 61 3.55 -11.63 3.67
C HIS A 61 5.09 -11.54 3.59
N GLU A 62 5.62 -11.75 2.38
CA GLU A 62 6.98 -11.34 1.98
C GLU A 62 7.10 -9.83 1.78
N LEU A 63 6.02 -9.07 2.01
CA LEU A 63 6.09 -7.62 2.10
C LEU A 63 6.87 -7.25 3.37
N HIS A 64 8.01 -6.61 3.18
CA HIS A 64 8.87 -6.13 4.26
C HIS A 64 9.06 -4.61 4.18
N GLY A 65 9.33 -3.98 5.32
CA GLY A 65 9.63 -2.55 5.37
C GLY A 65 8.41 -1.66 5.16
N ARG A 66 8.50 -0.70 4.23
CA ARG A 66 7.46 0.33 4.06
C ARG A 66 6.22 -0.21 3.35
N ALA A 67 6.36 -1.17 2.43
CA ALA A 67 5.23 -1.80 1.77
C ALA A 67 4.32 -2.53 2.79
N ALA A 68 4.91 -3.21 3.78
CA ALA A 68 4.16 -3.84 4.87
C ALA A 68 3.36 -2.81 5.67
N ARG A 69 3.98 -1.67 6.02
CA ARG A 69 3.31 -0.58 6.75
C ARG A 69 2.15 0.03 5.97
N VAL A 70 2.30 0.21 4.66
CA VAL A 70 1.21 0.69 3.79
C VAL A 70 0.07 -0.33 3.76
N LEU A 71 0.38 -1.62 3.68
CA LEU A 71 -0.63 -2.68 3.69
C LEU A 71 -1.42 -2.70 5.00
N GLU A 72 -0.73 -2.63 6.14
CA GLU A 72 -1.34 -2.58 7.47
C GLU A 72 -2.27 -1.38 7.61
N LEU A 73 -1.82 -0.21 7.14
CA LEU A 73 -2.65 1.00 7.12
C LEU A 73 -3.92 0.81 6.28
N LEU A 74 -3.80 0.26 5.07
CA LEU A 74 -4.95 0.02 4.21
C LEU A 74 -5.92 -1.00 4.81
N ASP A 75 -5.41 -2.02 5.50
CA ASP A 75 -6.23 -3.02 6.21
C ASP A 75 -6.99 -2.42 7.40
N GLU A 76 -6.38 -1.47 8.12
CA GLU A 76 -7.01 -0.76 9.24
C GLU A 76 -8.12 0.20 8.77
N GLU A 77 -7.87 0.95 7.70
CA GLU A 77 -8.82 1.95 7.17
C GLU A 77 -9.93 1.31 6.32
N TYR A 78 -9.61 0.25 5.59
CA TYR A 78 -10.55 -0.48 4.72
C TYR A 78 -10.58 -1.98 5.10
N PRO A 79 -11.12 -2.32 6.28
CA PRO A 79 -11.21 -3.70 6.71
C PRO A 79 -12.18 -4.47 5.80
N ASP A 80 -11.80 -5.70 5.43
CA ASP A 80 -12.65 -6.55 4.61
C ASP A 80 -14.01 -6.79 5.30
N PRO A 81 -15.15 -6.54 4.62
CA PRO A 81 -16.48 -6.69 5.22
C PRO A 81 -16.80 -8.13 5.63
N ASP A 82 -16.13 -9.13 5.05
CA ASP A 82 -16.29 -10.53 5.41
C ASP A 82 -15.56 -10.87 6.72
N ARG A 83 -14.45 -10.18 7.05
CA ARG A 83 -13.78 -10.27 8.35
C ARG A 83 -14.70 -9.81 9.49
N LEU A 84 -15.51 -8.79 9.25
CA LEU A 84 -16.53 -8.30 10.17
C LEU A 84 -17.70 -9.28 10.34
N ARG A 85 -17.92 -10.19 9.37
CA ARG A 85 -19.04 -11.13 9.36
C ARG A 85 -18.76 -12.46 10.09
N GLY A 86 -17.49 -12.79 10.35
CA GLY A 86 -17.08 -13.98 11.09
C GLY A 86 -17.06 -13.84 12.62
N ALA A 87 -17.32 -12.64 13.14
CA ALA A 87 -17.45 -12.37 14.57
C ALA A 87 -18.93 -12.40 14.98
N GLY A 88 -19.55 -13.58 14.92
CA GLY A 88 -20.95 -13.80 15.29
C GLY A 88 -21.15 -15.14 15.98
#